data_AF-A0A7Y2UDI7-F1
#
_entry.id   AF-A0A7Y2UDI7-F1
#
_cell.length_a   1.000
_cell.length_b   1.000
_cell.length_c   1.000
_cell.angle_alpha   90.00
_cell.angle_beta   90.00
_cell.angle_gamma   90.00
#
_symmetry.space_group_name_H-M   'P 1'
#
loop_
_entity.id
_entity.type
_entity.pdbx_description
1 polymer ?
#
loop_
_entity_poly.entity_id
_entity_poly.type
_entity_poly.pdbx_seq_one_letter_code
_entity_poly.pdbx_strand_id
1 'polypeptide(L)'
;VLIVLQLMGTSIHWFHLSLVVPLMLLMWLFACGIALFTSATQVFVRDLAQIMPPLMTLWFFTTPILYAASYLPESVQAIARWNPMAWFIARLRELLLFGEINFGGIALAMALIIVVFAWLSLRFFRRFSGHFEDFL
;
A
#
# COMPACT_ATOMS: atom_id res chain seq x y z
N VAL A 1 -17.70 -5.88 9.07
CA VAL A 1 -16.63 -5.88 10.09
C VAL A 1 -16.76 -4.70 11.04
N LEU A 2 -16.74 -3.44 10.58
CA LEU A 2 -16.86 -2.26 11.46
C LEU A 2 -18.13 -2.28 12.34
N ILE A 3 -19.29 -2.62 11.77
CA ILE A 3 -20.54 -2.74 12.54
C ILE A 3 -20.44 -3.83 13.63
N VAL A 4 -19.75 -4.94 13.34
CA VAL A 4 -19.54 -6.04 14.30
C VAL A 4 -18.61 -5.59 15.43
N LEU A 5 -17.52 -4.90 15.11
CA LEU A 5 -16.60 -4.34 16.10
C LEU A 5 -17.29 -3.34 17.03
N GLN A 6 -18.16 -2.50 16.47
CA GLN A 6 -18.95 -1.57 17.27
C GLN A 6 -19.95 -2.28 18.19
N LEU A 7 -20.56 -3.38 17.74
CA LEU A 7 -21.40 -4.23 18.59
C LEU A 7 -20.58 -4.96 19.68
N MET A 8 -19.29 -5.20 19.46
CA MET A 8 -18.36 -5.73 20.46
C MET A 8 -17.78 -4.65 21.41
N GLY A 9 -18.27 -3.41 21.34
CA GLY A 9 -17.94 -2.35 22.28
C GLY A 9 -16.74 -1.47 21.92
N THR A 10 -16.16 -1.59 20.73
CA THR A 10 -15.13 -0.62 20.28
C THR A 10 -15.79 0.67 19.82
N SER A 11 -15.39 1.81 20.38
CA SER A 11 -15.87 3.13 19.98
C SER A 11 -15.31 3.51 18.61
N ILE A 12 -16.09 3.28 17.55
CA ILE A 12 -15.70 3.66 16.19
C ILE A 12 -16.00 5.15 15.97
N HIS A 13 -14.96 5.90 15.62
CA HIS A 13 -15.07 7.32 15.32
C HIS A 13 -15.54 7.52 13.87
N TRP A 14 -16.85 7.46 13.66
CA TRP A 14 -17.50 7.62 12.34
C TRP A 14 -17.12 8.93 11.62
N PHE A 15 -16.81 10.01 12.35
CA PHE A 15 -16.38 11.28 11.76
C PHE A 15 -15.06 11.17 10.99
N HIS A 16 -14.14 10.31 11.45
CA HIS A 16 -12.84 10.10 10.81
C HIS A 16 -12.91 9.18 9.57
N LEU A 17 -14.06 8.59 9.28
CA LEU A 17 -14.29 7.82 8.06
C LEU A 17 -14.07 8.67 6.80
N SER A 18 -14.34 9.98 6.88
CA SER A 18 -14.05 10.93 5.80
C SER A 18 -12.56 11.00 5.44
N LEU A 19 -11.65 10.84 6.41
CA LEU A 19 -10.20 10.82 6.21
C LEU A 19 -9.68 9.44 5.75
N VAL A 20 -10.45 8.38 5.92
CA VAL A 20 -10.09 7.05 5.39
C VAL A 20 -10.16 7.05 3.86
N VAL A 21 -11.12 7.76 3.27
CA VAL A 21 -11.32 7.83 1.82
C VAL A 21 -10.07 8.32 1.07
N PRO A 22 -9.47 9.48 1.39
CA PRO A 22 -8.26 9.94 0.69
C PRO A 22 -7.07 9.00 0.92
N LEU A 23 -6.96 8.37 2.09
CA LEU A 23 -5.91 7.40 2.36
C LEU A 23 -6.08 6.13 1.49
N MET A 24 -7.30 5.64 1.31
CA MET A 24 -7.61 4.54 0.41
C MET A 24 -7.37 4.90 -1.06
N LEU A 25 -7.69 6.12 -1.48
CA LEU A 25 -7.38 6.60 -2.83
C LEU A 25 -5.87 6.61 -3.10
N LEU A 26 -5.07 7.04 -2.11
CA LEU A 26 -3.62 7.01 -2.21
C LEU A 26 -3.08 5.57 -2.29
N MET A 27 -3.65 4.65 -1.51
CA MET A 27 -3.31 3.22 -1.56
C MET A 27 -3.67 2.61 -2.93
N TRP A 28 -4.84 2.96 -3.47
CA TRP A 28 -5.27 2.55 -4.80
C TRP A 28 -4.32 3.07 -5.88
N LEU A 29 -3.92 4.34 -5.80
CA LEU A 29 -2.94 4.92 -6.72
C LEU A 29 -1.59 4.19 -6.67
N PHE A 30 -1.14 3.83 -5.47
CA PHE A 30 0.07 3.01 -5.28
C PHE A 30 -0.06 1.64 -5.95
N ALA A 31 -1.19 0.95 -5.74
CA ALA A 31 -1.47 -0.33 -6.38
C ALA A 31 -1.50 -0.21 -7.91
N CYS A 32 -2.11 0.84 -8.46
CA CYS A 32 -2.06 1.13 -9.89
C CYS A 32 -0.64 1.36 -10.40
N GLY A 33 0.18 2.10 -9.64
CA GLY A 33 1.60 2.33 -9.98
C GLY A 33 2.39 1.02 -10.08
N ILE A 34 2.16 0.09 -9.15
CA ILE A 34 2.78 -1.25 -9.20
C ILE A 34 2.25 -2.03 -10.40
N ALA A 35 0.92 -2.06 -10.59
CA ALA A 35 0.30 -2.81 -11.68
C ALA A 35 0.80 -2.36 -13.06
N LEU A 36 0.92 -1.04 -13.28
CA LEU A 36 1.44 -0.47 -14.52
C LEU A 36 2.92 -0.79 -14.76
N PHE A 37 3.72 -0.74 -13.70
CA PHE A 37 5.14 -1.06 -13.80
C PHE A 37 5.36 -2.54 -14.10
N THR A 38 4.68 -3.41 -13.37
CA THR A 38 4.75 -4.86 -13.53
C THR A 38 4.20 -5.29 -14.89
N SER A 39 3.09 -4.71 -15.35
CA SER A 39 2.50 -5.09 -16.65
C SER A 39 3.42 -4.74 -17.82
N ALA A 40 4.04 -3.55 -17.81
CA ALA A 40 5.03 -3.18 -18.82
C ALA A 40 6.26 -4.11 -18.80
N THR A 41 6.71 -4.51 -17.60
CA THR A 41 7.88 -5.39 -17.45
C THR A 41 7.58 -6.83 -17.87
N GLN A 42 6.36 -7.31 -17.60
CA GLN A 42 5.91 -8.67 -17.92
C GLN A 42 5.98 -8.98 -19.43
N VAL A 43 5.77 -7.98 -20.29
CA VAL A 43 5.89 -8.14 -21.76
C VAL A 43 7.30 -8.59 -22.15
N PHE A 44 8.33 -8.05 -21.49
CA PHE A 44 9.73 -8.41 -21.74
C PHE A 44 10.19 -9.62 -20.92
N VAL A 45 9.64 -9.80 -19.72
CA VAL A 45 10.01 -10.87 -18.78
C VAL A 45 8.78 -11.69 -18.43
N ARG A 46 8.52 -12.74 -19.21
CA ARG A 46 7.32 -13.58 -19.08
C ARG A 46 7.22 -14.27 -17.71
N ASP A 47 8.34 -14.60 -17.08
CA ASP A 47 8.40 -15.26 -15.77
C ASP A 47 7.86 -14.39 -14.63
N LEU A 48 7.79 -13.06 -14.82
CA LEU A 48 7.26 -12.14 -13.83
C LEU A 48 5.81 -12.50 -13.46
N ALA A 49 5.02 -13.04 -14.40
CA ALA A 49 3.66 -13.48 -14.15
C ALA A 49 3.58 -14.61 -13.11
N GLN A 50 4.58 -15.50 -13.07
CA GLN A 50 4.63 -16.61 -12.12
C GLN A 50 5.24 -16.20 -10.77
N ILE A 51 6.14 -15.21 -10.77
CA ILE A 51 6.82 -14.72 -9.56
C ILE A 51 5.93 -13.77 -8.75
N MET A 52 5.07 -13.00 -9.40
CA MET A 52 4.24 -11.99 -8.73
C MET A 52 3.30 -12.58 -7.65
N PRO A 53 2.56 -13.68 -7.87
CA PRO A 53 1.71 -14.26 -6.83
C PRO A 53 2.45 -14.63 -5.53
N PRO A 54 3.52 -15.45 -5.53
CA PRO A 54 4.24 -15.76 -4.30
C PRO A 54 4.92 -14.53 -3.68
N LEU A 55 5.36 -13.57 -4.51
CA LEU A 55 5.92 -12.31 -4.01
C LEU A 55 4.86 -11.50 -3.24
N MET A 56 3.63 -11.39 -3.75
CA MET A 56 2.54 -10.71 -3.06
C MET A 56 2.16 -11.42 -1.75
N THR A 57 2.15 -12.76 -1.74
CA THR A 57 1.93 -13.54 -0.52
C THR A 57 3.02 -13.27 0.52
N LEU A 58 4.29 -13.29 0.12
CA LEU A 58 5.40 -12.96 1.01
C LEU A 58 5.25 -11.53 1.55
N TRP A 59 4.93 -10.58 0.68
CA TRP A 59 4.76 -9.18 1.08
C TRP A 59 3.61 -8.99 2.08
N PHE A 60 2.50 -9.73 1.91
CA PHE A 60 1.40 -9.75 2.86
C PHE A 60 1.86 -10.17 4.27
N PHE A 61 2.63 -11.25 4.40
CA PHE A 61 3.11 -11.73 5.70
C PHE A 61 4.16 -10.82 6.34
N THR A 62 4.99 -10.15 5.53
CA THR A 62 5.94 -9.15 6.03
C THR A 62 5.26 -7.86 6.50
N THR A 63 4.01 -7.62 6.11
CA THR A 63 3.24 -6.46 6.55
C THR A 63 2.49 -6.84 7.84
N PRO A 64 2.53 -6.00 8.90
CA PRO A 64 1.89 -6.29 10.19
C PRO A 64 0.35 -6.11 10.12
N ILE A 65 -0.30 -6.94 9.30
CA ILE A 65 -1.74 -6.97 9.08
C ILE A 65 -2.41 -7.83 10.15
N LEU A 66 -1.89 -9.06 10.34
CA LEU A 66 -2.44 -10.07 11.25
C LEU A 66 -1.98 -9.91 12.71
N TYR A 67 -0.92 -9.13 12.95
CA TYR A 67 -0.29 -8.98 14.27
C TYR A 67 0.05 -7.52 14.56
N ALA A 68 0.32 -7.21 15.82
CA ALA A 68 0.80 -5.90 16.24
C ALA A 68 2.29 -5.77 15.92
N ALA A 69 2.69 -4.63 15.36
CA ALA A 69 4.09 -4.36 15.05
C ALA A 69 5.02 -4.42 16.28
N SER A 70 4.46 -4.24 17.49
CA SER A 70 5.16 -4.35 18.77
C SER A 70 5.67 -5.76 19.09
N TYR A 71 5.12 -6.80 18.44
CA TYR A 71 5.58 -8.19 18.63
C TYR A 71 6.85 -8.52 17.83
N LEU A 72 7.29 -7.65 16.92
CA LEU A 72 8.51 -7.84 16.14
C LEU A 72 9.74 -7.39 16.95
N PRO A 73 10.91 -8.02 16.77
CA PRO A 73 12.19 -7.50 17.27
C PRO A 73 12.49 -6.09 16.72
N GLU A 74 13.21 -5.26 17.46
CA GLU A 74 13.49 -3.86 17.08
C GLU A 74 14.09 -3.70 15.68
N SER A 75 15.00 -4.60 15.29
CA SER A 75 15.62 -4.62 13.95
C SER A 75 14.59 -4.83 12.83
N VAL A 76 13.61 -5.71 13.05
CA VAL A 76 12.55 -6.00 12.07
C VAL A 76 11.50 -4.91 12.07
N GLN A 77 11.22 -4.30 13.23
CA GLN A 77 10.36 -3.11 13.30
C GLN A 77 10.92 -1.96 12.46
N ALA A 78 12.24 -1.72 12.53
CA ALA A 78 12.88 -0.68 11.73
C ALA A 78 12.67 -0.90 10.23
N ILE A 79 12.86 -2.14 9.74
CA ILE A 79 12.62 -2.51 8.34
C ILE A 79 11.14 -2.38 7.97
N ALA A 80 10.24 -2.86 8.84
CA ALA A 80 8.80 -2.80 8.60
C ALA A 80 8.27 -1.36 8.48
N ARG A 81 8.91 -0.38 9.15
CA ARG A 81 8.54 1.06 9.02
C ARG A 81 8.79 1.62 7.62
N TRP A 82 9.71 1.04 6.85
CA TRP A 82 9.98 1.46 5.47
C TRP A 82 9.03 0.82 4.45
N ASN A 83 8.23 -0.17 4.85
CA ASN A 83 7.25 -0.79 3.97
C ASN A 83 6.03 0.15 3.78
N PRO A 84 5.76 0.64 2.55
CA PRO A 84 4.64 1.56 2.30
C PRO A 84 3.28 0.95 2.69
N MET A 85 3.11 -0.37 2.51
CA MET A 85 1.89 -1.06 2.91
C MET A 85 1.73 -1.10 4.43
N ALA A 86 2.82 -1.25 5.19
CA ALA A 86 2.77 -1.19 6.64
C ALA A 86 2.34 0.20 7.13
N TRP A 87 2.80 1.25 6.46
CA TRP A 87 2.39 2.62 6.75
C TRP A 87 0.88 2.82 6.54
N PHE A 88 0.32 2.35 5.41
CA PHE A 88 -1.13 2.44 5.15
C PHE A 88 -1.97 1.73 6.23
N ILE A 89 -1.62 0.49 6.56
CA ILE A 89 -2.37 -0.31 7.52
C ILE A 89 -2.29 0.29 8.93
N ALA A 90 -1.13 0.82 9.32
CA ALA A 90 -0.97 1.52 10.59
C ALA A 90 -1.86 2.76 10.67
N ARG A 91 -1.85 3.62 9.63
CA ARG A 91 -2.68 4.84 9.59
C ARG A 91 -4.17 4.52 9.58
N LEU A 92 -4.59 3.50 8.83
CA LEU A 92 -5.98 3.03 8.85
C LEU A 92 -6.41 2.56 10.25
N ARG A 93 -5.53 1.83 10.96
CA ARG A 93 -5.80 1.35 12.32
C ARG A 93 -5.89 2.50 13.33
N GLU A 94 -4.92 3.42 13.30
CA GLU A 94 -4.89 4.62 14.14
C GLU A 94 -6.16 5.46 13.97
N LEU A 95 -6.56 5.68 12.72
CA LEU A 95 -7.69 6.54 12.39
C LEU A 95 -9.06 5.91 12.73
N LEU A 96 -9.21 4.60 12.49
CA LEU A 96 -10.49 3.88 12.71
C LEU A 96 -10.71 3.40 14.14
N LEU A 97 -9.66 2.89 14.81
CA LEU A 97 -9.77 2.30 16.14
C LEU A 97 -9.46 3.28 17.26
N PHE A 98 -8.46 4.14 17.07
CA PHE A 98 -7.98 5.05 18.13
C PHE A 98 -8.41 6.50 17.91
N GLY A 99 -8.93 6.82 16.72
CA GLY A 99 -9.33 8.18 16.37
C GLY A 99 -8.16 9.16 16.30
N GLU A 100 -6.92 8.66 16.25
CA GLU A 100 -5.73 9.49 16.21
C GLU A 100 -5.48 10.02 14.80
N ILE A 101 -5.54 11.34 14.68
CA ILE A 101 -5.21 12.05 13.43
C ILE A 101 -3.74 12.46 13.49
N ASN A 102 -2.85 11.59 13.02
CA ASN A 102 -1.42 11.88 12.99
C ASN A 102 -0.92 11.91 11.54
N PHE A 103 -1.31 12.97 10.83
CA PHE A 103 -0.84 13.30 9.47
C PHE A 103 0.23 14.40 9.56
N GLY A 104 1.39 14.05 10.13
CA GLY A 104 2.56 14.93 10.15
C GLY A 104 3.35 14.94 8.83
N GLY A 105 4.57 15.49 8.86
CA GLY A 105 5.44 15.58 7.69
C GLY A 105 5.75 14.24 7.01
N ILE A 106 5.76 13.13 7.77
CA ILE A 106 5.95 11.78 7.23
C ILE A 106 4.80 11.39 6.29
N ALA A 107 3.57 11.76 6.61
CA ALA A 107 2.42 11.45 5.77
C ALA A 107 2.47 12.19 4.43
N LEU A 108 2.88 13.47 4.46
CA LEU A 108 3.09 14.25 3.25
C LEU A 108 4.23 13.69 2.40
N ALA A 109 5.36 13.33 3.02
CA ALA A 109 6.48 12.72 2.33
C ALA A 109 6.08 11.40 1.66
N MET A 110 5.31 10.55 2.35
CA MET A 110 4.86 9.27 1.81
C MET A 110 3.87 9.46 0.66
N ALA A 111 2.94 10.40 0.78
CA ALA A 111 2.02 10.75 -0.29
C ALA A 111 2.77 11.25 -1.54
N LEU A 112 3.78 12.10 -1.36
CA LEU A 112 4.61 12.58 -2.47
C LEU A 112 5.36 11.44 -3.15
N ILE A 113 5.98 10.55 -2.37
CA ILE A 113 6.68 9.36 -2.91
C ILE A 113 5.74 8.52 -3.76
N ILE A 114 4.51 8.28 -3.29
CA ILE A 114 3.52 7.45 -4.00
C ILE A 114 3.07 8.13 -5.30
N VAL A 115 2.79 9.43 -5.27
CA VAL A 115 2.40 10.19 -6.46
C VAL A 115 3.53 10.19 -7.48
N VAL A 116 4.77 10.42 -7.05
CA VAL A 116 5.96 10.38 -7.92
C VAL A 116 6.15 8.97 -8.50
N PHE A 117 6.04 7.93 -7.67
CA PHE A 117 6.14 6.54 -8.12
C PHE A 117 5.07 6.20 -9.17
N ALA A 118 3.80 6.52 -8.90
CA ALA A 118 2.71 6.29 -9.85
C ALA A 118 2.93 7.05 -11.17
N TRP A 119 3.41 8.30 -11.11
CA TRP A 119 3.76 9.09 -12.28
C TRP A 119 4.92 8.47 -13.09
N LEU A 120 5.97 8.00 -12.40
CA LEU A 120 7.09 7.31 -13.03
C LEU A 120 6.65 6.00 -13.69
N SER A 121 5.82 5.20 -13.02
CA SER A 121 5.26 3.97 -13.57
C SER A 121 4.40 4.23 -14.81
N LEU A 122 3.57 5.28 -14.79
CA LEU A 122 2.79 5.71 -15.96
C LEU A 122 3.69 6.13 -17.12
N ARG A 123 4.75 6.89 -16.84
CA ARG A 123 5.71 7.33 -17.86
C ARG A 123 6.49 6.14 -18.44
N PHE A 124 6.89 5.20 -17.59
CA PHE A 124 7.53 3.95 -17.98
C PHE A 124 6.61 3.16 -18.92
N PHE A 125 5.39 2.86 -18.49
CA PHE A 125 4.41 2.15 -19.30
C PHE A 125 4.19 2.80 -20.67
N ARG A 126 3.96 4.12 -20.70
CA ARG A 126 3.75 4.86 -21.96
C ARG A 126 4.96 4.83 -22.89
N ARG A 127 6.19 4.84 -22.35
CA ARG A 127 7.42 4.76 -23.16
C ARG A 127 7.58 3.39 -23.81
N PHE A 128 7.22 2.32 -23.10
CA PHE A 128 7.34 0.95 -23.61
C PHE A 128 6.13 0.50 -24.43
N SER A 129 4.99 1.21 -24.35
CA SER A 129 3.79 0.89 -25.11
C SER A 129 4.00 0.80 -26.62
N GLY A 130 4.94 1.56 -27.19
CA GLY A 130 5.24 1.49 -28.63
C GLY A 130 6.06 0.27 -29.05
N HIS A 131 6.68 -0.44 -28.10
CA HIS A 131 7.47 -1.65 -28.38
C HIS A 131 6.69 -2.93 -28.07
N PHE A 132 5.46 -2.85 -27.56
CA PHE A 132 4.67 -4.04 -27.22
C PHE A 132 4.27 -4.86 -28.44
N GLU A 133 4.13 -4.22 -29.61
CA GLU A 133 3.74 -4.87 -30.87
C GLU A 133 4.82 -5.84 -31.38
N ASP A 134 6.09 -5.62 -31.02
CA ASP A 134 7.21 -6.45 -31.49
C ASP A 134 7.37 -7.76 -30.68
N PHE A 135 6.75 -7.86 -29.49
CA PHE A 135 6.96 -8.96 -28.53
C PHE A 135 5.70 -9.76 -28.17
N LEU A 136 4.53 -9.34 -28.66
CA LEU A 136 3.26 -10.08 -28.58
C LEU A 136 3.18 -11.15 -29.68
#